data_AF-A0A1Q7S1D3-F1
#
_entry.id   AF-A0A1Q7S1D3-F1
#
_cell.length_a   1.000
_cell.length_b   1.000
_cell.length_c   1.000
_cell.angle_alpha   90.00
_cell.angle_beta   90.00
_cell.angle_gamma   90.00
#
_symmetry.space_group_name_H-M   'P 1'
#
loop_
_entity.id
_entity.type
_entity.pdbx_description
1 polymer ?
#
loop_
_entity_poly.entity_id
_entity_poly.type
_entity_poly.pdbx_seq_one_letter_code
_entity_poly.pdbx_strand_id
1 'polypeptide(L)'
;MSHYRLNFDGDNPQLTVRKKPDLGFLIKNYQERHIGLNTDALTALMVLRQRKHPESDFVLHRTDGSPWKKRAVQDQFSDLVKSAGLHSSDPREHVAIHSLRHTFGSQLAIRGLPLGKIQALMGHHSVTTTDLFAFG
;
A
#
# COMPACT_ATOMS: atom_id res chain seq x y z
N MET A 1 -2.85 1.24 24.04
CA MET A 1 -4.10 0.63 23.53
C MET A 1 -4.00 0.64 22.01
N SER A 2 -3.75 -0.51 21.38
CA SER A 2 -3.21 -0.50 20.02
C SER A 2 -4.18 -0.05 18.93
N HIS A 3 -3.91 1.11 18.32
CA HIS A 3 -4.75 1.75 17.30
C HIS A 3 -4.72 1.07 15.91
N TYR A 4 -4.29 -0.20 15.82
CA TYR A 4 -4.34 -1.04 14.63
C TYR A 4 -5.17 -2.28 14.92
N ARG A 5 -6.50 -2.15 14.86
CA ARG A 5 -7.36 -3.32 14.77
C ARG A 5 -7.24 -3.88 13.36
N LEU A 6 -6.52 -4.99 13.23
CA LEU A 6 -6.80 -5.93 12.16
C LEU A 6 -8.15 -6.56 12.52
N ASN A 7 -9.19 -6.15 11.81
CA ASN A 7 -10.48 -6.81 11.92
C ASN A 7 -10.38 -8.11 11.11
N PHE A 8 -10.28 -9.23 11.81
CA PHE A 8 -10.52 -10.55 11.25
C PHE A 8 -12.04 -10.75 11.18
N ASP A 9 -12.71 -10.07 10.24
CA ASP A 9 -14.13 -10.33 9.98
C ASP A 9 -14.24 -11.49 8.98
N GLY A 10 -14.59 -12.67 9.46
CA GLY A 10 -14.82 -13.88 8.64
C GLY A 10 -13.55 -14.47 8.02
N ASP A 11 -13.70 -15.60 7.33
CA ASP A 11 -12.61 -16.43 6.76
C ASP A 11 -11.70 -15.71 5.73
N ASN A 12 -11.83 -14.39 5.55
CA ASN A 12 -11.04 -13.58 4.64
C ASN A 12 -10.32 -12.43 5.37
N PRO A 13 -8.99 -12.51 5.57
CA PRO A 13 -8.23 -11.46 6.25
C PRO A 13 -8.27 -10.15 5.48
N GLN A 14 -8.56 -9.04 6.16
CA GLN A 14 -8.68 -7.72 5.55
C GLN A 14 -7.93 -6.61 6.30
N LEU A 15 -7.45 -5.62 5.55
CA LEU A 15 -6.85 -4.39 6.03
C LEU A 15 -7.81 -3.22 5.80
N THR A 16 -8.15 -2.51 6.87
CA THR A 16 -8.96 -1.29 6.79
C THR A 16 -8.07 -0.05 6.67
N VAL A 17 -8.29 0.75 5.62
CA VAL A 17 -7.67 2.07 5.47
C VAL A 17 -8.69 3.15 5.83
N ARG A 18 -8.43 3.86 6.93
CA ARG A 18 -9.31 4.90 7.48
C ARG A 18 -8.51 6.10 7.99
N LYS A 19 -9.18 7.24 8.16
CA LYS A 19 -8.57 8.46 8.74
C LYS A 19 -8.09 8.18 10.17
N LYS A 20 -6.94 8.75 10.52
CA LYS A 20 -6.42 8.76 11.90
C LYS A 20 -5.96 10.19 12.22
N PRO A 21 -6.91 11.12 12.50
CA PRO A 21 -6.60 12.53 12.75
C PRO A 21 -5.63 12.72 13.92
N ASP A 22 -5.75 11.86 14.93
CA ASP A 22 -4.86 11.73 16.08
C ASP A 22 -3.39 11.49 15.69
N LEU A 23 -3.14 10.85 14.55
CA LEU A 23 -1.80 10.62 14.00
C LEU A 23 -1.45 11.60 12.87
N GLY A 24 -2.23 12.66 12.68
CA GLY A 24 -2.08 13.59 11.55
C GLY A 24 -2.34 12.93 10.19
N PHE A 25 -2.92 11.73 10.16
CA PHE A 25 -3.23 11.01 8.93
C PHE A 25 -4.63 11.36 8.44
N LEU A 26 -4.68 12.32 7.52
CA LEU A 26 -5.88 12.69 6.80
C LEU A 26 -5.92 11.99 5.45
N ILE A 27 -7.04 11.35 5.14
CA ILE A 27 -7.31 10.80 3.82
C ILE A 27 -7.82 11.94 2.93
N LYS A 28 -6.93 12.53 2.12
CA LYS A 28 -7.32 13.57 1.17
C LYS A 28 -8.15 12.88 0.05
N ASN A 29 -9.47 13.03 0.11
CA ASN A 29 -10.48 12.66 -0.89
C ASN A 29 -10.94 11.18 -1.00
N TYR A 30 -10.86 10.34 0.05
CA TYR A 30 -11.41 8.97 0.00
C TYR A 30 -12.11 8.54 1.27
N GLN A 31 -13.17 7.74 1.12
CA GLN A 31 -13.88 7.08 2.21
C GLN A 31 -13.04 5.92 2.78
N GLU A 32 -13.42 5.47 3.97
CA GLU A 32 -12.90 4.24 4.55
C GLU A 32 -13.02 3.08 3.55
N ARG A 33 -11.99 2.24 3.46
CA ARG A 33 -12.00 1.10 2.53
C ARG A 33 -11.38 -0.13 3.16
N HIS A 34 -11.81 -1.28 2.67
CA HIS A 34 -11.33 -2.59 3.06
C HIS A 34 -10.55 -3.21 1.91
N ILE A 35 -9.36 -3.72 2.21
CA ILE A 35 -8.49 -4.38 1.24
C ILE A 35 -8.29 -5.81 1.72
N GLY A 36 -8.74 -6.79 0.94
CA GLY A 36 -8.47 -8.20 1.21
C GLY A 36 -6.96 -8.47 1.14
N LEU A 37 -6.46 -9.26 2.08
CA LEU A 37 -5.07 -9.71 2.12
C LEU A 37 -5.00 -11.11 1.52
N ASN A 38 -4.15 -11.30 0.52
CA ASN A 38 -3.78 -12.65 0.10
C ASN A 38 -2.85 -13.31 1.14
N THR A 39 -2.57 -14.59 0.98
CA THR A 39 -1.74 -15.37 1.90
C THR A 39 -0.36 -14.72 2.12
N ASP A 40 0.28 -14.21 1.07
CA ASP A 40 1.61 -13.59 1.17
C ASP A 40 1.57 -12.28 1.98
N ALA A 41 0.61 -11.39 1.68
CA ALA A 41 0.45 -10.13 2.39
C ALA A 41 0.05 -10.36 3.86
N LEU A 42 -0.83 -11.34 4.12
CA LEU A 42 -1.18 -11.73 5.48
C LEU A 42 0.05 -12.25 6.23
N THR A 43 0.80 -13.18 5.63
CA THR A 43 2.00 -13.77 6.23
C THR A 43 3.04 -12.70 6.56
N ALA A 44 3.33 -11.81 5.60
CA ALA A 44 4.24 -10.68 5.82
C ALA A 44 3.77 -9.79 6.97
N LEU A 45 2.47 -9.48 7.03
CA LEU A 45 1.90 -8.67 8.10
C LEU A 45 1.98 -9.35 9.47
N MET A 46 1.77 -10.66 9.53
CA MET A 46 1.90 -11.43 10.77
C MET A 46 3.35 -11.44 11.28
N VAL A 47 4.33 -11.64 10.39
CA VAL A 47 5.75 -11.54 10.74
C VAL A 47 6.11 -10.16 11.27
N LEU A 48 5.65 -9.10 10.61
CA LEU A 48 5.88 -7.72 11.06
C LEU A 48 5.24 -7.46 12.42
N ARG A 49 4.03 -7.97 12.65
CA ARG A 49 3.32 -7.82 13.93
C ARG A 49 4.03 -8.52 15.08
N GLN A 50 4.63 -9.69 14.84
CA GLN A 50 5.41 -10.41 15.85
C GLN A 50 6.70 -9.66 16.24
N ARG A 51 7.30 -8.93 15.30
CA ARG A 51 8.54 -8.16 15.50
C ARG A 51 8.30 -6.72 15.92
N LYS A 52 7.04 -6.36 16.19
CA LYS A 52 6.64 -5.01 16.47
C LYS A 52 7.27 -4.51 17.78
N HIS A 53 7.70 -3.25 17.81
CA HIS A 53 8.20 -2.60 19.02
C HIS A 53 7.12 -2.62 20.12
N PRO A 54 7.41 -3.06 21.35
CA PRO A 54 6.41 -3.26 22.41
C PRO A 54 5.54 -2.03 22.69
N GLU A 55 6.18 -0.85 22.74
CA GLU A 55 5.54 0.42 23.04
C GLU A 55 4.97 1.14 21.81
N SER A 56 5.18 0.61 20.61
CA SER A 56 4.64 1.23 19.40
C SER A 56 3.20 0.79 19.19
N ASP A 57 2.40 1.63 18.56
CA ASP A 57 1.14 1.18 17.97
C ASP A 57 1.32 0.70 16.53
N PHE A 58 2.31 1.22 15.82
CA PHE A 58 2.55 0.95 14.41
C PHE A 58 3.10 -0.46 14.17
N VAL A 59 2.57 -1.18 13.18
CA VAL A 59 3.18 -2.45 12.71
C VAL A 59 4.42 -2.17 11.85
N LEU A 60 4.39 -1.08 11.09
CA LEU A 60 5.54 -0.57 10.34
C LEU A 60 6.15 0.60 11.12
N HIS A 61 7.30 0.38 11.73
CA HIS A 61 7.98 1.37 12.56
C HIS A 61 9.50 1.32 12.35
N ARG A 62 10.20 2.36 12.82
CA ARG A 62 11.65 2.41 12.97
C ARG A 62 12.08 1.61 14.19
N THR A 63 13.37 1.38 14.37
CA THR A 63 13.90 0.60 15.50
C THR A 63 13.48 1.12 16.88
N ASP A 64 13.23 2.42 17.00
CA ASP A 64 12.75 3.10 18.22
C ASP A 64 11.21 3.07 18.41
N GLY A 65 10.48 2.36 17.53
CA GLY A 65 9.02 2.29 17.56
C GLY A 65 8.29 3.47 16.91
N SER A 66 9.00 4.52 16.47
CA SER A 66 8.41 5.67 15.79
C SER A 66 7.97 5.33 14.35
N PRO A 67 6.96 6.02 13.79
CA PRO A 67 6.55 5.78 12.41
C PRO A 67 7.60 6.29 11.41
N TRP A 68 7.65 5.65 10.25
CA TRP A 68 8.48 6.14 9.15
C TRP A 68 7.93 7.44 8.56
N LYS A 69 8.81 8.41 8.30
CA LYS A 69 8.47 9.61 7.51
C LYS A 69 8.32 9.22 6.04
N LYS A 70 7.35 9.82 5.34
CA LYS A 70 7.10 9.57 3.89
C LYS A 70 8.38 9.60 3.07
N ARG A 71 9.21 10.65 3.25
CA ARG A 71 10.46 10.81 2.49
C ARG A 71 11.45 9.68 2.76
N ALA A 72 11.61 9.26 4.01
CA ALA A 72 12.49 8.15 4.38
C ALA A 72 12.06 6.82 3.71
N VAL A 73 10.75 6.56 3.63
CA VAL A 73 10.24 5.38 2.92
C VAL A 73 10.55 5.48 1.41
N GLN A 74 10.39 6.66 0.81
CA GLN A 74 10.70 6.87 -0.61
C GLN A 74 12.19 6.69 -0.90
N ASP A 75 13.06 7.21 -0.04
CA ASP A 75 14.51 7.09 -0.19
C ASP A 75 14.96 5.63 -0.02
N GLN A 76 14.49 4.94 1.02
CA GLN A 76 14.77 3.50 1.20
C GLN A 76 14.28 2.65 0.04
N PHE A 77 13.10 2.95 -0.49
CA PHE A 77 12.59 2.25 -1.67
C PHE A 77 13.46 2.53 -2.91
N SER A 78 13.93 3.76 -3.09
CA SER A 78 14.86 4.09 -4.18
C SER A 78 16.16 3.30 -4.08
N ASP A 79 16.69 3.13 -2.88
CA ASP A 79 17.91 2.34 -2.67
C ASP A 79 17.67 0.85 -2.93
N LEU A 80 16.50 0.31 -2.57
CA LEU A 80 16.09 -1.05 -2.93
C LEU A 80 15.95 -1.25 -4.44
N VAL A 81 15.41 -0.27 -5.16
CA VAL A 81 15.32 -0.30 -6.63
C VAL A 81 16.72 -0.33 -7.26
N LYS A 82 17.65 0.47 -6.73
CA LYS A 82 19.04 0.47 -7.19
C LYS A 82 19.72 -0.88 -6.92
N SER A 83 19.59 -1.42 -5.71
CA SER A 83 20.22 -2.69 -5.33
C SER A 83 19.63 -3.89 -6.08
N ALA A 84 18.36 -3.83 -6.46
CA ALA A 84 17.70 -4.82 -7.31
C ALA A 84 18.05 -4.69 -8.80
N GLY A 85 18.85 -3.69 -9.21
CA GLY A 85 19.18 -3.45 -10.61
C GLY A 85 18.00 -2.93 -11.46
N LEU A 86 16.97 -2.38 -10.81
CA LEU A 86 15.75 -1.88 -11.46
C LEU A 86 15.76 -0.36 -11.66
N HIS A 87 16.90 0.29 -11.44
CA HIS A 87 17.04 1.73 -11.67
C HIS A 87 17.28 2.00 -13.16
N SER A 88 16.58 3.00 -13.72
CA SER A 88 16.76 3.45 -15.10
C SER A 88 16.95 4.97 -15.12
N SER A 89 17.76 5.44 -16.06
CA SER A 89 17.90 6.86 -16.37
C SER A 89 16.77 7.36 -17.27
N ASP A 90 16.02 6.47 -17.93
CA ASP A 90 14.81 6.85 -18.67
C ASP A 90 13.68 7.17 -17.66
N PRO A 91 13.15 8.41 -17.63
CA PRO A 91 12.03 8.77 -16.77
C PRO A 91 10.79 7.88 -16.93
N ARG A 92 10.61 7.24 -18.10
CA ARG A 92 9.48 6.34 -18.40
C ARG A 92 9.60 5.00 -17.69
N GLU A 93 10.82 4.60 -17.37
CA GLU A 93 11.14 3.34 -16.68
C GLU A 93 11.39 3.56 -15.18
N HIS A 94 11.12 4.77 -14.67
CA HIS A 94 11.38 5.11 -13.29
C HIS A 94 10.49 4.32 -12.32
N VAL A 95 11.12 3.46 -11.51
CA VAL A 95 10.45 2.68 -10.47
C VAL A 95 10.46 3.45 -9.14
N ALA A 96 9.28 3.82 -8.67
CA ALA A 96 9.06 4.47 -7.37
C ALA A 96 8.03 3.70 -6.55
N ILE A 97 7.87 4.06 -5.27
CA ILE A 97 6.96 3.30 -4.38
C ILE A 97 5.51 3.25 -4.87
N HIS A 98 5.06 4.27 -5.60
CA HIS A 98 3.72 4.30 -6.19
C HIS A 98 3.60 3.40 -7.44
N SER A 99 4.71 3.03 -8.08
CA SER A 99 4.75 2.05 -9.18
C SER A 99 4.24 0.68 -8.71
N LEU A 100 4.39 0.32 -7.42
CA LEU A 100 3.78 -0.88 -6.85
C LEU A 100 2.25 -0.85 -6.92
N ARG A 101 1.64 0.32 -6.63
CA ARG A 101 0.19 0.52 -6.74
C ARG A 101 -0.26 0.43 -8.19
N HIS A 102 0.49 1.01 -9.11
CA HIS A 102 0.18 0.91 -10.54
C HIS A 102 0.27 -0.54 -11.03
N THR A 103 1.29 -1.27 -10.62
CA THR A 103 1.46 -2.70 -10.92
C THR A 103 0.28 -3.51 -10.39
N PHE A 104 -0.18 -3.25 -9.16
CA PHE A 104 -1.39 -3.88 -8.62
C PHE A 104 -2.62 -3.61 -9.48
N GLY A 105 -2.86 -2.35 -9.87
CA GLY A 105 -4.01 -1.97 -10.70
C GLY A 105 -3.97 -2.59 -12.11
N SER A 106 -2.82 -2.50 -12.80
CA SER A 106 -2.66 -3.04 -14.15
C SER A 106 -2.79 -4.57 -14.17
N GLN A 107 -2.21 -5.26 -13.19
CA GLN A 107 -2.33 -6.70 -13.07
C GLN A 107 -3.76 -7.20 -12.82
N LEU A 108 -4.58 -6.42 -12.12
CA LEU A 108 -6.00 -6.74 -11.96
C LEU A 108 -6.79 -6.48 -13.25
N ALA A 109 -6.47 -5.41 -13.96
CA ALA A 109 -7.10 -5.10 -15.25
C ALA A 109 -6.79 -6.18 -16.30
N ILE A 110 -5.53 -6.62 -16.40
CA ILE A 110 -5.10 -7.71 -17.27
C ILE A 110 -5.85 -9.01 -16.95
N ARG A 111 -6.18 -9.25 -15.68
CA ARG A 111 -6.98 -10.41 -15.24
C ARG A 111 -8.49 -10.23 -15.43
N GLY A 112 -8.92 -9.15 -16.08
CA GLY A 112 -10.33 -8.91 -16.43
C GLY A 112 -11.19 -8.37 -15.29
N LEU A 113 -10.59 -7.83 -14.22
CA LEU A 113 -11.36 -7.25 -13.13
C LEU A 113 -12.04 -5.94 -13.58
N PRO A 114 -13.33 -5.71 -13.29
CA PRO A 114 -14.00 -4.47 -13.68
C PRO A 114 -13.29 -3.22 -13.13
N LEU A 115 -13.12 -2.19 -13.96
CA LEU A 115 -12.37 -0.97 -13.60
C LEU A 115 -12.91 -0.31 -12.32
N GLY A 116 -14.23 -0.31 -12.10
CA GLY A 116 -14.83 0.23 -10.87
C GLY A 116 -14.39 -0.53 -9.62
N LYS A 117 -14.22 -1.86 -9.69
CA LYS A 117 -13.68 -2.65 -8.56
C LYS A 117 -12.21 -2.34 -8.32
N ILE A 118 -11.42 -2.16 -9.39
CA ILE A 118 -10.01 -1.78 -9.29
C ILE A 118 -9.88 -0.39 -8.66
N GLN A 119 -10.69 0.57 -9.08
CA GLN A 119 -10.73 1.92 -8.52
C GLN A 119 -11.07 1.93 -7.03
N ALA A 120 -12.04 1.11 -6.60
CA ALA A 120 -12.38 0.97 -5.19
C ALA A 120 -11.20 0.41 -4.37
N LEU A 121 -10.50 -0.62 -4.87
CA LEU A 121 -9.33 -1.19 -4.21
C LEU A 121 -8.15 -0.21 -4.15
N MET A 122 -7.91 0.54 -5.23
CA MET A 122 -6.85 1.55 -5.30
C MET A 122 -7.21 2.82 -4.52
N GLY A 123 -8.48 3.04 -4.20
CA GLY A 123 -8.96 4.29 -3.62
C GLY A 123 -8.76 5.46 -4.59
N HIS A 124 -9.37 5.37 -5.79
CA HIS A 124 -9.47 6.44 -6.81
C HIS A 124 -10.93 6.99 -6.93
N HIS A 125 -11.12 8.33 -6.95
CA HIS A 125 -12.32 9.20 -6.70
C HIS A 125 -12.52 10.04 -7.95
N SER A 126 -11.43 10.29 -8.67
CA SER A 126 -11.43 10.68 -10.06
C SER A 126 -10.65 9.62 -10.81
N VAL A 127 -11.16 9.21 -11.97
CA VAL A 127 -10.44 8.40 -12.94
C VAL A 127 -9.34 9.27 -13.56
N THR A 128 -8.24 9.47 -12.85
CA THR A 128 -7.07 10.12 -13.42
C THR A 128 -5.94 9.09 -13.51
N THR A 129 -5.65 8.79 -14.78
CA THR A 129 -4.75 7.77 -15.34
C THR A 129 -5.20 6.32 -15.17
N THR A 130 -6.33 5.97 -15.78
CA THR A 130 -6.65 4.58 -16.19
C THR A 130 -6.96 4.52 -17.69
N ASP A 131 -6.26 5.32 -18.50
CA ASP A 131 -6.40 5.35 -19.96
C ASP A 131 -5.09 4.93 -20.66
N LEU A 132 -4.59 3.73 -20.39
CA LEU A 132 -3.52 3.13 -21.21
C LEU A 132 -3.59 1.59 -21.28
N PHE A 133 -4.81 1.04 -21.30
CA PHE A 133 -5.06 -0.35 -21.73
C PHE A 133 -6.28 -0.42 -22.66
N ALA A 134 -6.32 0.49 -23.63
CA ALA A 134 -7.06 0.29 -24.86
C ALA A 134 -6.08 0.52 -26.02
N PHE A 135 -6.19 -0.31 -27.04
CA PHE A 135 -5.49 -0.31 -28.33
C PHE A 135 -4.22 -1.17 -28.43
N GLY A 136 -4.38 -2.26 -29.19
CA GLY A 136 -3.35 -3.17 -29.68
C GLY A 136 -3.90 -4.57 -29.88
#